data_AF-A0A941T8B6-F1
#
_entry.id   AF-A0A941T8B6-F1
#
_cell.length_a   1.000
_cell.length_b   1.000
_cell.length_c   1.000
_cell.angle_alpha   90.00
_cell.angle_beta   90.00
_cell.angle_gamma   90.00
#
_symmetry.space_group_name_H-M   'P 1'
#
loop_
_entity.id
_entity.type
_entity.pdbx_description
1 polymer ?
#
loop_
_entity_poly.entity_id
_entity_poly.type
_entity_poly.pdbx_seq_one_letter_code
_entity_poly.pdbx_strand_id
1 'polypeptide(L)'
;MGRAGRIAALCLASSVSLAHAEPHARYNLQQPVTGIAEQINDMHTLMLLICLIIFVGVFGVMFWAVFNHRKSKGAVAAHFHENTAVEIAWTIIPVLILLGMAWPATKTVIAMKDTSNPDLTVKATGYQWKWGYDYLQGEGEGIRFLSALSTPREQIEGGAPKGDAYLLEVDNPLVVPVGKKIRVLLTANDVIHSWWVPAFGVKQDAIPGFIRDTWFRADKEGVYRGNCAELCGRDHGFMPIVVQVLSAEKYAAWVAEQKAKAAATASAAPSAEADSAPATAPDKG
;
A
#
# COMPACT_ATOMS: atom_id res chain seq x y z
N MET A 1 63.05 12.55 17.01
CA MET A 1 61.85 13.31 17.44
C MET A 1 61.19 13.93 16.21
N GLY A 2 59.88 13.71 16.01
CA GLY A 2 59.00 14.35 15.00
C GLY A 2 59.04 13.70 13.59
N ARG A 3 58.18 12.72 13.22
CA ARG A 3 56.74 12.78 12.86
C ARG A 3 56.39 14.00 11.98
N ALA A 4 55.68 13.92 10.86
CA ALA A 4 55.04 12.83 10.11
C ALA A 4 54.58 13.40 8.75
N GLY A 5 54.69 12.63 7.67
CA GLY A 5 54.09 12.97 6.38
C GLY A 5 52.57 12.85 6.42
N ARG A 6 51.86 13.78 5.76
CA ARG A 6 50.40 13.73 5.59
C ARG A 6 50.09 13.38 4.14
N ILE A 7 49.70 12.12 3.93
CA ILE A 7 49.01 11.66 2.73
C ILE A 7 47.55 12.08 2.89
N ALA A 8 47.05 12.92 1.99
CA ALA A 8 45.63 13.25 1.91
C ALA A 8 44.91 12.13 1.15
N ALA A 9 44.26 11.23 1.88
CA ALA A 9 43.31 10.28 1.31
C ALA A 9 41.98 11.00 1.08
N LEU A 10 41.62 11.20 -0.19
CA LEU A 10 40.32 11.72 -0.60
C LEU A 10 39.31 10.56 -0.55
N CYS A 11 38.59 10.43 0.57
CA CYS A 11 37.45 9.52 0.66
C CYS A 11 36.26 10.12 -0.08
N LEU A 12 35.92 9.57 -1.26
CA LEU A 12 34.61 9.74 -1.86
C LEU A 12 33.58 9.03 -0.97
N ALA A 13 32.90 9.80 -0.11
CA ALA A 13 31.71 9.33 0.55
C ALA A 13 30.54 9.39 -0.44
N SER A 14 30.17 8.25 -1.01
CA SER A 14 28.91 8.07 -1.72
C SER A 14 27.76 8.25 -0.71
N SER A 15 27.22 9.46 -0.61
CA SER A 15 26.00 9.72 0.12
C SER A 15 24.82 9.14 -0.65
N VAL A 16 24.48 7.88 -0.38
CA VAL A 16 23.13 7.39 -0.61
C VAL A 16 22.24 8.19 0.33
N SER A 17 21.58 9.22 -0.17
CA SER A 17 20.50 9.86 0.56
C SER A 17 19.41 8.81 0.78
N LEU A 18 19.37 8.25 1.99
CA LEU A 18 18.14 7.68 2.53
C LEU A 18 17.13 8.83 2.60
N ALA A 19 16.39 9.03 1.52
CA ALA A 19 15.13 9.74 1.57
C ALA A 19 14.23 8.91 2.50
N HIS A 20 14.30 9.23 3.80
CA HIS A 20 13.26 8.87 4.73
C HIS A 20 12.01 9.53 4.18
N ALA A 21 11.11 8.73 3.61
CA ALA A 21 9.74 9.16 3.45
C ALA A 21 9.29 9.53 4.87
N GLU A 22 9.18 10.83 5.10
CA GLU A 22 8.78 11.44 6.35
C GLU A 22 7.65 10.63 7.00
N PRO A 23 7.62 10.47 8.33
CA PRO A 23 6.45 9.95 9.05
C PRO A 23 5.31 11.00 9.03
N HIS A 24 5.00 11.55 7.86
CA HIS A 24 3.87 12.40 7.60
C HIS A 24 2.67 11.49 7.35
N ALA A 25 2.04 11.07 8.44
CA ALA A 25 0.79 11.73 8.81
C ALA A 25 0.22 11.15 10.11
N ARG A 26 0.54 11.80 11.23
CA ARG A 26 -0.06 11.46 12.53
C ARG A 26 -1.57 11.70 12.57
N TYR A 27 -2.06 12.64 11.77
CA TYR A 27 -3.45 13.11 11.79
C TYR A 27 -4.07 13.25 10.39
N ASN A 28 -3.39 12.82 9.34
CA ASN A 28 -3.85 12.97 7.95
C ASN A 28 -3.51 11.70 7.13
N LEU A 29 -3.74 11.73 5.83
CA LEU A 29 -3.27 10.70 4.91
C LEU A 29 -1.76 10.81 4.69
N GLN A 30 -1.12 9.66 4.38
CA GLN A 30 0.27 9.65 3.94
C GLN A 30 0.45 10.53 2.71
N GLN A 31 1.64 11.11 2.56
CA GLN A 31 1.98 11.92 1.39
C GLN A 31 1.77 11.11 0.10
N PRO A 32 0.93 11.60 -0.85
CA PRO A 32 0.67 10.89 -2.08
C PRO A 32 1.91 10.91 -2.99
N VAL A 33 2.19 9.77 -3.63
CA VAL A 33 3.30 9.64 -4.60
C VAL A 33 2.86 9.05 -5.93
N THR A 34 1.55 9.02 -6.17
CA THR A 34 0.94 8.65 -7.44
C THR A 34 -0.16 9.65 -7.76
N GLY A 35 -0.42 9.90 -9.04
CA GLY A 35 -1.54 10.78 -9.43
C GLY A 35 -2.94 10.31 -8.97
N ILE A 36 -3.13 9.01 -8.70
CA ILE A 36 -4.37 8.49 -8.09
C ILE A 36 -4.44 8.85 -6.61
N ALA A 37 -3.34 8.68 -5.87
CA ALA A 37 -3.27 9.04 -4.46
C ALA A 37 -3.51 10.54 -4.24
N GLU A 38 -2.99 11.39 -5.14
CA GLU A 38 -3.22 12.84 -5.11
C GLU A 38 -4.71 13.17 -5.26
N GLN A 39 -5.40 12.58 -6.25
CA GLN A 39 -6.84 12.76 -6.42
C GLN A 39 -7.65 12.29 -5.19
N ILE A 40 -7.26 11.17 -4.58
CA ILE A 40 -7.88 10.68 -3.34
C ILE A 40 -7.68 11.68 -2.20
N ASN A 41 -6.48 12.24 -2.07
CA ASN A 41 -6.14 13.20 -1.03
C ASN A 41 -6.88 14.53 -1.19
N ASP A 42 -7.00 15.03 -2.42
CA ASP A 42 -7.78 16.23 -2.74
C ASP A 42 -9.26 16.03 -2.46
N MET A 43 -9.81 14.87 -2.85
CA MET A 43 -11.19 14.50 -2.54
C MET A 43 -11.42 14.41 -1.04
N HIS A 44 -10.52 13.76 -0.30
CA HIS A 44 -10.56 13.67 1.15
C HIS A 44 -10.61 15.06 1.79
N THR A 45 -9.75 15.98 1.34
CA THR A 45 -9.68 17.35 1.85
C THR A 45 -10.98 18.12 1.56
N LEU A 46 -11.50 18.03 0.34
CA LEU A 46 -12.79 18.62 -0.03
C LEU A 46 -13.93 18.08 0.84
N MET A 47 -13.97 16.77 1.09
CA MET A 47 -15.01 16.13 1.90
C MET A 47 -14.93 16.61 3.35
N LEU A 48 -13.73 16.68 3.92
CA LEU A 48 -13.55 17.22 5.27
C LEU A 48 -14.00 18.67 5.37
N LEU A 49 -13.75 19.51 4.35
CA LEU A 49 -14.20 20.89 4.33
C LEU A 49 -15.74 21.00 4.30
N ILE A 50 -16.40 20.20 3.46
CA ILE A 50 -17.87 20.15 3.39
C ILE A 50 -18.44 19.69 4.73
N CYS A 51 -17.91 18.61 5.30
CA CYS A 51 -18.30 18.10 6.60
C CYS A 51 -18.12 19.15 7.70
N LEU A 52 -17.01 19.90 7.69
CA LEU A 52 -16.74 20.98 8.65
C LEU A 52 -17.77 22.11 8.53
N ILE A 53 -18.11 22.54 7.31
CA ILE A 53 -19.13 23.59 7.09
C ILE A 53 -20.50 23.14 7.62
N ILE A 54 -20.91 21.91 7.30
CA ILE A 54 -22.18 21.34 7.79
C ILE A 54 -22.14 21.22 9.32
N PHE A 55 -21.03 20.71 9.88
CA PHE A 55 -20.83 20.60 11.33
C PHE A 55 -21.00 21.95 12.01
N VAL A 56 -20.32 23.00 11.54
CA VAL A 56 -20.43 24.35 12.10
C VAL A 56 -21.85 24.89 11.96
N GLY A 57 -22.52 24.66 10.82
CA GLY A 57 -23.91 25.07 10.61
C GLY A 57 -24.88 24.41 11.60
N VAL A 58 -24.83 23.08 11.71
CA VAL A 58 -25.70 22.30 12.60
C VAL A 58 -25.44 22.63 14.07
N PHE A 59 -24.17 22.56 14.51
CA PHE A 59 -23.81 22.86 15.89
C PHE A 59 -24.06 24.33 16.22
N GLY A 60 -23.85 25.25 15.28
CA GLY A 60 -24.16 26.67 15.45
C GLY A 60 -25.65 26.91 15.74
N VAL A 61 -26.54 26.35 14.92
CA VAL A 61 -28.00 26.43 15.13
C VAL A 61 -28.40 25.74 16.45
N MET A 62 -27.82 24.58 16.75
CA MET A 62 -28.10 23.85 17.99
C MET A 62 -27.68 24.66 19.23
N PHE A 63 -26.45 25.20 19.26
CA PHE A 63 -25.98 26.03 20.37
C PHE A 63 -26.81 27.30 20.50
N TRP A 64 -27.12 27.96 19.39
CA TRP A 64 -28.02 29.10 19.40
C TRP A 64 -29.38 28.73 20.00
N ALA A 65 -29.97 27.61 19.59
CA ALA A 65 -31.25 27.14 20.09
C ALA A 65 -31.21 26.91 21.61
N VAL A 66 -30.18 26.21 22.11
CA VAL A 66 -29.98 25.94 23.54
C VAL A 66 -29.80 27.23 24.34
N PHE A 67 -29.02 28.20 23.85
CA PHE A 67 -28.75 29.43 24.59
C PHE A 67 -29.88 30.46 24.54
N ASN A 68 -30.61 30.50 23.43
CA ASN A 68 -31.67 31.47 23.19
C ASN A 68 -33.03 31.00 23.71
N HIS A 69 -33.38 29.73 23.52
CA HIS A 69 -34.69 29.17 23.88
C HIS A 69 -34.71 28.40 25.22
N ARG A 70 -33.71 28.62 26.09
CA ARG A 70 -33.72 28.02 27.43
C ARG A 70 -34.80 28.62 28.33
N LYS A 71 -35.40 27.76 29.16
CA LYS A 71 -36.43 28.11 30.15
C LYS A 71 -36.03 29.26 31.08
N SER A 72 -34.75 29.34 31.48
CA SER A 72 -34.27 30.39 32.38
C SER A 72 -34.32 31.80 31.79
N LYS A 73 -34.42 31.94 30.46
CA LYS A 73 -34.64 33.23 29.78
C LYS A 73 -36.13 33.57 29.60
N GLY A 74 -37.05 32.77 30.15
CA GLY A 74 -38.48 32.95 29.97
C GLY A 74 -38.98 32.55 28.58
N ALA A 75 -38.24 31.72 27.85
CA ALA A 75 -38.66 31.25 26.53
C ALA A 75 -39.96 30.42 26.64
N VAL A 76 -40.97 30.80 25.86
CA VAL A 76 -42.25 30.10 25.72
C VAL A 76 -42.22 29.29 24.41
N ALA A 77 -42.73 28.07 24.44
CA ALA A 77 -42.77 27.21 23.26
C ALA A 77 -43.68 27.81 22.18
N ALA A 78 -43.18 27.90 20.96
CA ALA A 78 -44.01 28.24 19.81
C ALA A 78 -44.81 27.01 19.35
N HIS A 79 -46.01 27.24 18.82
CA HIS A 79 -46.89 26.18 18.31
C HIS A 79 -46.92 26.21 16.77
N PHE A 80 -46.06 25.41 16.17
CA PHE A 80 -46.05 25.09 14.74
C PHE A 80 -45.64 23.63 14.57
N HIS A 81 -46.08 22.97 13.50
CA HIS A 81 -45.84 21.55 13.30
C HIS A 81 -45.03 21.25 12.03
N GLU A 82 -45.07 22.12 11.02
CA GLU A 82 -44.38 21.91 9.75
C GLU A 82 -44.06 23.25 9.07
N ASN A 83 -43.12 23.19 8.14
CA ASN A 83 -42.88 24.26 7.20
C ASN A 83 -42.36 23.67 5.89
N THR A 84 -43.26 23.52 4.93
CA THR A 84 -42.98 22.91 3.63
C THR A 84 -41.82 23.59 2.91
N ALA A 85 -41.64 24.90 3.06
CA ALA A 85 -40.53 25.60 2.41
C ALA A 85 -39.17 25.21 3.01
N VAL A 86 -39.08 25.07 4.34
CA VAL A 86 -37.86 24.63 5.02
C VAL A 86 -37.58 23.15 4.71
N GLU A 87 -38.64 22.34 4.66
CA GLU A 87 -38.58 20.92 4.24
C GLU A 87 -38.00 20.74 2.85
N ILE A 88 -38.49 21.52 1.89
CA ILE A 88 -37.98 21.52 0.52
C ILE A 88 -36.50 21.95 0.52
N ALA A 89 -36.15 23.00 1.27
CA ALA A 89 -34.77 23.51 1.31
C ALA A 89 -33.78 22.47 1.85
N TRP A 90 -34.05 21.84 2.99
CA TRP A 90 -33.15 20.82 3.55
C TRP A 90 -33.17 19.49 2.79
N THR A 91 -34.11 19.30 1.86
CA THR A 91 -34.13 18.12 0.98
C THR A 91 -33.30 18.38 -0.27
N ILE A 92 -33.49 19.54 -0.92
CA ILE A 92 -32.77 19.90 -2.15
C ILE A 92 -31.28 20.16 -1.88
N ILE A 93 -30.93 20.87 -0.80
CA ILE A 93 -29.54 21.25 -0.53
C ILE A 93 -28.63 20.00 -0.40
N PRO A 94 -28.94 18.98 0.42
CA PRO A 94 -28.13 17.76 0.49
C PRO A 94 -28.06 17.00 -0.84
N VAL A 95 -29.16 16.95 -1.61
CA VAL A 95 -29.15 16.32 -2.94
C VAL A 95 -28.16 17.01 -3.87
N LEU A 96 -28.14 18.35 -3.91
CA LEU A 96 -27.18 19.09 -4.72
C LEU A 96 -25.74 18.89 -4.26
N ILE A 97 -25.50 18.85 -2.95
CA ILE A 97 -24.18 18.56 -2.38
C ILE A 97 -23.70 17.17 -2.85
N LEU A 98 -24.54 16.14 -2.74
CA LEU A 98 -24.20 14.78 -3.15
C LEU A 98 -23.93 14.68 -4.66
N LEU A 99 -24.72 15.35 -5.50
CA LEU A 99 -24.49 15.39 -6.94
C LEU A 99 -23.14 16.05 -7.29
N GLY A 100 -22.80 17.15 -6.61
CA GLY A 100 -21.50 17.81 -6.75
C GLY A 100 -20.32 16.92 -6.34
N MET A 101 -20.50 16.12 -5.29
CA MET A 101 -19.49 15.17 -4.79
C MET A 101 -19.32 13.95 -5.70
N ALA A 102 -20.39 13.46 -6.30
CA ALA A 102 -20.37 12.23 -7.10
C ALA A 102 -19.51 12.36 -8.37
N TRP A 103 -19.54 13.52 -9.04
CA TRP A 103 -18.84 13.72 -10.30
C TRP A 103 -17.31 13.49 -10.25
N PRO A 104 -16.54 14.19 -9.38
CA PRO A 104 -15.10 13.96 -9.29
C PRO A 104 -14.79 12.55 -8.75
N ALA A 105 -15.58 12.03 -7.80
CA ALA A 105 -15.40 10.69 -7.27
C ALA A 105 -15.52 9.61 -8.35
N THR A 106 -16.53 9.71 -9.23
CA THR A 106 -16.71 8.77 -10.35
C THR A 106 -15.53 8.81 -11.32
N LYS A 107 -15.00 10.00 -11.65
CA LYS A 107 -13.81 10.10 -12.52
C LYS A 107 -12.60 9.41 -11.93
N THR A 108 -12.31 9.63 -10.65
CA THR A 108 -11.19 8.98 -9.96
C THR A 108 -11.38 7.47 -9.90
N VAL A 109 -12.57 6.97 -9.57
CA VAL A 109 -12.85 5.53 -9.54
C VAL A 109 -12.64 4.88 -10.91
N ILE A 110 -13.08 5.53 -12.00
CA ILE A 110 -12.84 5.02 -13.37
C ILE A 110 -11.34 4.95 -13.64
N ALA A 111 -10.57 6.00 -13.32
CA ALA A 111 -9.13 6.00 -13.51
C ALA A 111 -8.41 4.93 -12.68
N MET A 112 -8.87 4.67 -11.44
CA MET A 112 -8.35 3.58 -10.59
C MET A 112 -8.57 2.19 -11.19
N LYS A 113 -9.63 2.01 -11.97
CA LYS A 113 -10.00 0.72 -12.59
C LYS A 113 -9.40 0.50 -13.96
N ASP A 114 -8.85 1.53 -14.59
CA ASP A 114 -8.17 1.39 -15.87
C ASP A 114 -6.75 0.79 -15.70
N THR A 115 -6.67 -0.54 -15.74
CA THR A 115 -5.41 -1.30 -15.69
C THR A 115 -4.79 -1.54 -17.08
N SER A 116 -5.34 -0.93 -18.14
CA SER A 116 -4.85 -1.13 -19.51
C SER A 116 -3.44 -0.58 -19.73
N ASN A 117 -2.72 -1.12 -20.72
CA ASN A 117 -1.40 -0.67 -21.15
C ASN A 117 -0.34 -0.56 -20.02
N PRO A 118 -0.11 -1.63 -19.22
CA PRO A 118 0.94 -1.60 -18.21
C PRO A 118 2.33 -1.71 -18.85
N ASP A 119 3.32 -1.07 -18.23
CA ASP A 119 4.73 -1.27 -18.56
C ASP A 119 5.27 -2.57 -17.92
N LEU A 120 4.79 -2.89 -16.71
CA LEU A 120 5.13 -4.11 -15.97
C LEU A 120 3.87 -4.75 -15.38
N THR A 121 3.80 -6.07 -15.39
CA THR A 121 2.77 -6.83 -14.66
C THR A 121 3.41 -7.73 -13.62
N VAL A 122 3.04 -7.51 -12.35
CA VAL A 122 3.47 -8.33 -11.21
C VAL A 122 2.24 -8.99 -10.60
N LYS A 123 2.32 -10.28 -10.30
CA LYS A 123 1.30 -10.97 -9.51
C LYS A 123 1.73 -11.01 -8.05
N ALA A 124 0.92 -10.43 -7.17
CA ALA A 124 1.03 -10.52 -5.73
C ALA A 124 0.08 -11.61 -5.21
N THR A 125 0.64 -12.62 -4.53
CA THR A 125 -0.13 -13.71 -3.93
C THR A 125 -0.08 -13.61 -2.41
N GLY A 126 -1.24 -13.56 -1.75
CA GLY A 126 -1.34 -13.62 -0.29
C GLY A 126 -1.17 -15.03 0.25
N TYR A 127 -0.36 -15.16 1.30
CA TYR A 127 -0.17 -16.39 2.09
C TYR A 127 -0.22 -16.04 3.58
N GLN A 128 -0.59 -16.97 4.45
CA GLN A 128 -0.43 -16.85 5.90
C GLN A 128 1.06 -17.03 6.29
N TRP A 129 1.80 -16.01 6.74
CA TRP A 129 1.54 -14.55 6.73
C TRP A 129 2.71 -13.86 6.02
N LYS A 130 2.64 -13.80 4.69
CA LYS A 130 3.67 -13.26 3.78
C LYS A 130 3.07 -13.01 2.40
N TRP A 131 3.82 -12.31 1.54
CA TRP A 131 3.44 -12.05 0.16
C TRP A 131 4.37 -12.77 -0.80
N GLY A 132 3.84 -13.41 -1.84
CA GLY A 132 4.62 -13.87 -2.99
C GLY A 132 4.51 -12.90 -4.14
N TYR A 133 5.61 -12.65 -4.84
CA TYR A 133 5.64 -11.80 -6.01
C TYR A 133 6.18 -12.57 -7.21
N ASP A 134 5.44 -12.58 -8.32
CA ASP A 134 5.86 -13.12 -9.60
C ASP A 134 5.84 -12.01 -10.65
N TYR A 135 6.96 -11.74 -11.31
CA TYR A 135 7.05 -10.76 -12.41
C TYR A 135 6.66 -11.48 -13.71
N LEU A 136 5.47 -11.18 -14.21
CA LEU A 136 4.84 -11.92 -15.31
C LEU A 136 5.05 -11.29 -16.68
N GLN A 137 5.25 -9.97 -16.73
CA GLN A 137 5.43 -9.23 -17.98
C GLN A 137 6.29 -8.00 -17.74
N GLY A 138 7.19 -7.72 -18.69
CA GLY A 138 8.05 -6.54 -18.70
C GLY A 138 9.47 -6.85 -18.25
N GLU A 139 10.26 -5.79 -18.03
CA GLU A 139 11.59 -5.93 -17.47
C GLU A 139 11.48 -6.58 -16.08
N GLY A 140 12.23 -7.66 -15.85
CA GLY A 140 12.09 -8.49 -14.63
C GLY A 140 11.28 -9.78 -14.81
N GLU A 141 10.70 -10.04 -15.99
CA GLU A 141 9.94 -11.27 -16.25
C GLU A 141 10.72 -12.54 -15.85
N GLY A 142 10.02 -13.44 -15.16
CA GLY A 142 10.55 -14.70 -14.63
C GLY A 142 11.11 -14.61 -13.21
N ILE A 143 11.28 -13.40 -12.65
CA ILE A 143 11.65 -13.22 -11.24
C ILE A 143 10.48 -13.61 -10.35
N ARG A 144 10.76 -14.40 -9.31
CA ARG A 144 9.79 -14.82 -8.30
C ARG A 144 10.43 -14.97 -6.92
N PHE A 145 9.74 -14.52 -5.89
CA PHE A 145 10.20 -14.65 -4.50
C PHE A 145 9.06 -14.50 -3.49
N LEU A 146 9.34 -14.90 -2.26
CA LEU A 146 8.49 -14.64 -1.09
C LEU A 146 9.05 -13.46 -0.30
N SER A 147 8.16 -12.69 0.28
CA SER A 147 8.40 -11.49 1.07
C SER A 147 7.76 -11.68 2.44
N ALA A 148 8.58 -11.92 3.45
CA ALA A 148 8.16 -12.14 4.83
C ALA A 148 8.66 -11.02 5.73
N LEU A 149 7.99 -10.82 6.85
CA LEU A 149 8.40 -9.87 7.88
C LEU A 149 9.84 -10.14 8.33
N SER A 150 10.70 -9.11 8.29
CA SER A 150 12.10 -9.21 8.72
C SER A 150 12.33 -8.69 10.14
N THR A 151 11.30 -8.14 10.81
CA THR A 151 11.41 -7.71 12.22
C THR A 151 11.85 -8.88 13.10
N PRO A 152 12.96 -8.76 13.86
CA PRO A 152 13.45 -9.83 14.72
C PRO A 152 12.45 -10.20 15.81
N ARG A 153 12.39 -11.51 16.11
CA ARG A 153 11.47 -12.05 17.11
C ARG A 153 11.69 -11.48 18.51
N GLU A 154 12.94 -11.19 18.87
CA GLU A 154 13.28 -10.52 20.14
C GLU A 154 12.62 -9.13 20.27
N GLN A 155 12.47 -8.37 19.18
CA GLN A 155 11.77 -7.08 19.23
C GLN A 155 10.25 -7.26 19.42
N ILE A 156 9.70 -8.34 18.86
CA ILE A 156 8.26 -8.67 18.96
C ILE A 156 7.93 -9.16 20.38
N GLU A 157 8.79 -9.98 20.97
CA GLU A 157 8.62 -10.56 22.31
C GLU A 157 9.04 -9.60 23.43
N GLY A 158 9.52 -8.40 23.09
CA GLY A 158 9.90 -7.35 24.06
C GLY A 158 11.31 -7.52 24.64
N GLY A 159 12.11 -8.43 24.10
CA GLY A 159 13.52 -8.65 24.48
C GLY A 159 14.51 -7.66 23.87
N ALA A 160 14.09 -6.85 22.88
CA ALA A 160 14.94 -5.84 22.23
C ALA A 160 14.17 -4.54 21.95
N PRO A 161 14.86 -3.38 21.87
CA PRO A 161 14.23 -2.12 21.50
C PRO A 161 13.67 -2.19 20.06
N LYS A 162 12.54 -1.52 19.85
CA LYS A 162 11.85 -1.46 18.56
C LYS A 162 12.46 -0.34 17.71
N GLY A 163 12.83 -0.66 16.47
CA GLY A 163 13.30 0.35 15.51
C GLY A 163 12.15 1.16 14.89
N ASP A 164 12.50 2.17 14.10
CA ASP A 164 11.54 3.09 13.48
C ASP A 164 10.57 2.40 12.52
N ALA A 165 11.01 1.32 11.87
CA ALA A 165 10.21 0.52 10.94
C ALA A 165 9.75 -0.82 11.54
N TYR A 166 9.60 -0.89 12.87
CA TYR A 166 9.07 -2.06 13.57
C TYR A 166 7.76 -2.54 12.92
N LEU A 167 7.70 -3.83 12.54
CA LEU A 167 6.59 -4.48 11.83
C LEU A 167 6.31 -3.99 10.40
N LEU A 168 7.20 -3.18 9.82
CA LEU A 168 7.02 -2.59 8.49
C LEU A 168 8.18 -2.90 7.53
N GLU A 169 9.08 -3.80 7.90
CA GLU A 169 10.19 -4.27 7.06
C GLU A 169 9.98 -5.71 6.60
N VAL A 170 10.50 -6.01 5.42
CA VAL A 170 10.49 -7.37 4.84
C VAL A 170 11.91 -7.78 4.44
N ASP A 171 12.10 -9.08 4.25
CA ASP A 171 13.35 -9.65 3.75
C ASP A 171 13.56 -9.36 2.25
N ASN A 172 12.51 -9.48 1.44
CA ASN A 172 12.54 -9.29 0.00
C ASN A 172 11.44 -8.31 -0.43
N PRO A 173 11.76 -7.02 -0.68
CA PRO A 173 10.78 -6.03 -1.10
C PRO A 173 10.38 -6.20 -2.58
N LEU A 174 9.17 -5.75 -2.93
CA LEU A 174 8.76 -5.58 -4.32
C LEU A 174 9.58 -4.42 -4.91
N VAL A 175 10.29 -4.63 -6.04
CA VAL A 175 11.14 -3.61 -6.65
C VAL A 175 10.58 -3.22 -8.01
N VAL A 176 10.37 -1.93 -8.24
CA VAL A 176 9.76 -1.42 -9.48
C VAL A 176 10.44 -0.14 -9.94
N PRO A 177 10.41 0.18 -11.24
CA PRO A 177 10.94 1.44 -11.75
C PRO A 177 9.96 2.62 -11.52
N VAL A 178 10.52 3.79 -11.23
CA VAL A 178 9.79 5.07 -11.15
C VAL A 178 9.18 5.44 -12.50
N GLY A 179 8.04 6.12 -12.50
CA GLY A 179 7.38 6.66 -13.69
C GLY A 179 6.71 5.62 -14.60
N LYS A 180 6.76 4.33 -14.25
CA LYS A 180 6.18 3.23 -15.01
C LYS A 180 4.82 2.80 -14.45
N LYS A 181 3.89 2.42 -15.34
CA LYS A 181 2.57 1.88 -14.95
C LYS A 181 2.74 0.42 -14.57
N ILE A 182 2.69 0.14 -13.28
CA ILE A 182 2.80 -1.21 -12.71
C ILE A 182 1.38 -1.75 -12.52
N ARG A 183 1.02 -2.80 -13.25
CA ARG A 183 -0.20 -3.57 -12.98
C ARG A 183 0.11 -4.63 -11.94
N VAL A 184 -0.70 -4.68 -10.89
CA VAL A 184 -0.62 -5.70 -9.86
C VAL A 184 -1.81 -6.64 -10.00
N LEU A 185 -1.55 -7.91 -10.28
CA LEU A 185 -2.55 -8.98 -10.24
C LEU A 185 -2.57 -9.58 -8.84
N LEU A 186 -3.73 -9.68 -8.21
CA LEU A 186 -3.90 -10.09 -6.84
C LEU A 186 -4.73 -11.36 -6.73
N THR A 187 -4.21 -12.31 -5.97
CA THR A 187 -4.89 -13.54 -5.58
C THR A 187 -4.32 -14.04 -4.26
N ALA A 188 -4.91 -15.07 -3.67
CA ALA A 188 -4.40 -15.67 -2.44
C ALA A 188 -4.44 -17.20 -2.54
N ASN A 189 -3.56 -17.85 -1.78
CA ASN A 189 -3.45 -19.31 -1.78
C ASN A 189 -4.20 -19.98 -0.62
N ASP A 190 -4.59 -19.23 0.41
CA ASP A 190 -5.22 -19.74 1.62
C ASP A 190 -6.52 -19.01 1.97
N VAL A 191 -6.43 -17.84 2.62
CA VAL A 191 -7.55 -17.02 3.07
C VAL A 191 -7.56 -15.68 2.32
N ILE A 192 -8.55 -14.84 2.59
CA ILE A 192 -8.58 -13.50 2.00
C ILE A 192 -7.50 -12.63 2.66
N HIS A 193 -6.76 -11.89 1.85
CA HIS A 193 -5.84 -10.83 2.27
C HIS A 193 -6.19 -9.54 1.54
N SER A 194 -5.55 -8.42 1.86
CA SER A 194 -5.69 -7.18 1.08
C SER A 194 -4.38 -6.47 0.96
N TRP A 195 -3.94 -6.24 -0.26
CA TRP A 195 -2.69 -5.55 -0.54
C TRP A 195 -2.95 -4.05 -0.53
N TRP A 196 -2.38 -3.36 0.45
CA TRP A 196 -2.61 -1.94 0.65
C TRP A 196 -1.30 -1.18 0.86
N VAL A 197 -1.03 -0.24 -0.05
CA VAL A 197 0.10 0.71 0.06
C VAL A 197 -0.50 2.13 0.07
N PRO A 198 -0.60 2.78 1.24
CA PRO A 198 -1.37 4.03 1.38
C PRO A 198 -0.82 5.17 0.53
N ALA A 199 0.50 5.38 0.50
CA ALA A 199 1.15 6.41 -0.33
C ALA A 199 0.82 6.28 -1.83
N PHE A 200 0.45 5.08 -2.30
CA PHE A 200 0.07 4.83 -3.68
C PHE A 200 -1.42 5.01 -3.95
N GLY A 201 -2.25 5.12 -2.90
CA GLY A 201 -3.71 5.15 -3.05
C GLY A 201 -4.28 3.81 -3.53
N VAL A 202 -3.56 2.71 -3.32
CA VAL A 202 -3.94 1.37 -3.81
C VAL A 202 -4.29 0.47 -2.64
N LYS A 203 -5.53 -0.03 -2.63
CA LYS A 203 -6.01 -1.14 -1.81
C LYS A 203 -6.81 -2.09 -2.70
N GLN A 204 -6.47 -3.37 -2.72
CA GLN A 204 -7.26 -4.37 -3.42
C GLN A 204 -7.14 -5.73 -2.70
N ASP A 205 -8.30 -6.35 -2.49
CA ASP A 205 -8.37 -7.66 -1.84
C ASP A 205 -7.83 -8.74 -2.77
N ALA A 206 -7.10 -9.67 -2.16
CA ALA A 206 -6.51 -10.85 -2.74
C ALA A 206 -7.35 -12.04 -2.27
N ILE A 207 -8.11 -12.64 -3.18
CA ILE A 207 -9.17 -13.61 -2.86
C ILE A 207 -8.78 -14.97 -3.47
N PRO A 208 -8.78 -16.06 -2.68
CA PRO A 208 -8.54 -17.39 -3.22
C PRO A 208 -9.52 -17.75 -4.34
N GLY A 209 -9.00 -18.29 -5.45
CA GLY A 209 -9.81 -18.66 -6.61
C GLY A 209 -10.18 -17.52 -7.57
N PHE A 210 -9.81 -16.27 -7.27
CA PHE A 210 -10.01 -15.13 -8.16
C PHE A 210 -8.71 -14.39 -8.42
N ILE A 211 -8.58 -13.83 -9.64
CA ILE A 211 -7.54 -12.85 -9.96
C ILE A 211 -8.22 -11.49 -10.07
N ARG A 212 -7.82 -10.58 -9.19
CA ARG A 212 -8.22 -9.17 -9.22
C ARG A 212 -7.03 -8.35 -9.72
N ASP A 213 -7.28 -7.17 -10.25
CA ASP A 213 -6.19 -6.29 -10.66
C ASP A 213 -6.37 -4.87 -10.11
N THR A 214 -5.22 -4.22 -10.00
CA THR A 214 -5.09 -2.80 -9.69
C THR A 214 -3.80 -2.32 -10.34
N TRP A 215 -3.51 -1.02 -10.23
CA TRP A 215 -2.29 -0.47 -10.79
C TRP A 215 -1.82 0.73 -9.98
N PHE A 216 -0.53 1.05 -10.11
CA PHE A 216 0.02 2.32 -9.67
C PHE A 216 1.12 2.79 -10.63
N ARG A 217 1.43 4.08 -10.56
CA ARG A 217 2.61 4.69 -11.19
C ARG A 217 3.20 5.63 -10.17
N ALA A 218 4.35 5.25 -9.61
CA ALA A 218 5.03 6.05 -8.61
C ALA A 218 5.80 7.19 -9.28
N ASP A 219 5.60 8.41 -8.80
CA ASP A 219 6.19 9.62 -9.37
C ASP A 219 7.56 9.96 -8.77
N LYS A 220 7.95 9.28 -7.68
CA LYS A 220 9.19 9.52 -6.93
C LYS A 220 9.87 8.20 -6.54
N GLU A 221 11.21 8.15 -6.66
CA GLU A 221 12.03 7.09 -6.08
C GLU A 221 11.88 7.07 -4.55
N GLY A 222 11.97 5.89 -3.94
CA GLY A 222 11.87 5.75 -2.49
C GLY A 222 11.44 4.36 -2.03
N VAL A 223 11.27 4.23 -0.72
CA VAL A 223 10.75 3.02 -0.08
C VAL A 223 9.37 3.33 0.49
N TYR A 224 8.36 2.63 -0.02
CA TYR A 224 6.97 2.81 0.37
C TYR A 224 6.46 1.57 1.08
N ARG A 225 5.80 1.78 2.21
CA ARG A 225 5.38 0.71 3.11
C ARG A 225 3.86 0.59 3.12
N GLY A 226 3.40 -0.63 3.27
CA GLY A 226 2.01 -1.02 3.31
C GLY A 226 1.78 -2.18 4.27
N ASN A 227 0.53 -2.56 4.45
CA ASN A 227 0.13 -3.64 5.36
C ASN A 227 -0.99 -4.48 4.73
N CYS A 228 -1.18 -5.69 5.25
CA CYS A 228 -2.39 -6.42 4.98
C CYS A 228 -3.59 -5.67 5.58
N ALA A 229 -4.61 -5.40 4.76
CA ALA A 229 -5.79 -4.61 5.15
C ALA A 229 -7.10 -5.42 5.15
N GLU A 230 -7.00 -6.75 5.30
CA GLU A 230 -8.12 -7.68 5.48
C GLU A 230 -7.72 -8.76 6.50
N LEU A 231 -8.57 -9.01 7.50
CA LEU A 231 -8.25 -9.91 8.60
C LEU A 231 -8.00 -11.34 8.09
N CYS A 232 -6.76 -11.81 8.22
CA CYS A 232 -6.30 -13.09 7.65
C CYS A 232 -5.77 -14.11 8.68
N GLY A 233 -6.12 -13.93 9.96
CA GLY A 233 -5.78 -14.86 11.05
C GLY A 233 -4.79 -14.28 12.07
N ARG A 234 -4.13 -15.18 12.82
CA ARG A 234 -3.32 -14.85 14.01
C ARG A 234 -2.29 -13.75 13.75
N ASP A 235 -1.48 -13.90 12.71
CA ASP A 235 -0.37 -12.97 12.43
C ASP A 235 -0.73 -11.93 11.36
N HIS A 236 -2.01 -11.56 11.24
CA HIS A 236 -2.51 -10.54 10.30
C HIS A 236 -1.71 -9.22 10.36
N GLY A 237 -1.32 -8.78 11.56
CA GLY A 237 -0.52 -7.58 11.77
C GLY A 237 0.98 -7.72 11.45
N PHE A 238 1.45 -8.90 11.01
CA PHE A 238 2.86 -9.25 10.85
C PHE A 238 3.22 -9.65 9.41
N MET A 239 2.47 -9.15 8.42
CA MET A 239 2.75 -9.37 7.00
C MET A 239 2.74 -8.05 6.20
N PRO A 240 3.73 -7.17 6.44
CA PRO A 240 3.82 -5.89 5.77
C PRO A 240 4.14 -6.06 4.28
N ILE A 241 4.00 -4.96 3.57
CA ILE A 241 4.37 -4.81 2.16
C ILE A 241 5.42 -3.73 2.11
N VAL A 242 6.52 -3.97 1.38
CA VAL A 242 7.51 -2.95 1.08
C VAL A 242 7.70 -2.90 -0.43
N VAL A 243 7.56 -1.70 -0.99
CA VAL A 243 7.82 -1.41 -2.40
C VAL A 243 9.00 -0.45 -2.50
N GLN A 244 10.08 -0.89 -3.14
CA GLN A 244 11.21 -0.06 -3.51
C GLN A 244 11.01 0.45 -4.93
N VAL A 245 10.90 1.76 -5.07
CA VAL A 245 10.79 2.45 -6.35
C VAL A 245 12.16 3.00 -6.70
N LEU A 246 12.74 2.52 -7.80
CA LEU A 246 14.10 2.85 -8.23
C LEU A 246 14.10 3.63 -9.55
N SER A 247 15.19 4.35 -9.83
CA SER A 247 15.50 4.82 -11.18
C SER A 247 15.51 3.65 -12.16
N ALA A 248 15.22 3.88 -13.44
CA ALA A 248 15.28 2.84 -14.47
C ALA A 248 16.64 2.11 -14.51
N GLU A 249 17.77 2.83 -14.35
CA GLU A 249 19.11 2.23 -14.34
C GLU A 249 19.31 1.25 -13.16
N LYS A 250 19.02 1.71 -11.93
CA LYS A 250 19.09 0.85 -10.74
C LYS A 250 18.13 -0.33 -10.81
N TYR A 251 16.95 -0.15 -11.41
CA TYR A 251 16.00 -1.24 -11.62
C TYR A 251 16.57 -2.30 -12.56
N ALA A 252 17.12 -1.90 -13.71
CA ALA A 252 17.76 -2.80 -14.65
C ALA A 252 18.93 -3.58 -14.03
N ALA A 253 19.77 -2.89 -13.23
CA ALA A 253 20.85 -3.53 -12.48
C ALA A 253 20.33 -4.58 -11.48
N TRP A 254 19.27 -4.24 -10.72
CA TRP A 254 18.62 -5.19 -9.82
C TRP A 254 18.05 -6.40 -10.56
N VAL A 255 17.39 -6.20 -11.71
CA VAL A 255 16.87 -7.30 -12.53
C VAL A 255 17.99 -8.23 -13.01
N ALA A 256 19.11 -7.66 -13.48
CA ALA A 256 20.27 -8.45 -13.91
C ALA A 256 20.84 -9.29 -12.77
N GLU A 257 20.96 -8.71 -11.56
CA GLU A 257 21.42 -9.42 -10.36
C GLU A 257 20.48 -10.58 -9.99
N GLN A 258 19.17 -10.36 -10.00
CA GLN A 258 18.19 -11.41 -9.68
C GLN A 258 18.23 -12.56 -10.68
N LYS A 259 18.36 -12.25 -11.97
CA LYS A 259 18.50 -13.28 -13.02
C LYS A 259 19.80 -14.07 -12.87
N ALA A 260 20.91 -13.41 -12.53
CA ALA A 260 22.18 -14.09 -12.26
C ALA A 260 22.07 -15.03 -11.06
N LYS A 261 21.44 -14.60 -9.95
CA LYS A 261 21.17 -15.45 -8.78
C LYS A 261 20.32 -16.67 -9.13
N ALA A 262 19.25 -16.48 -9.91
CA ALA A 262 18.40 -17.58 -10.35
C ALA A 262 19.16 -18.61 -11.20
N ALA A 263 20.01 -18.15 -12.12
CA ALA A 263 20.85 -19.01 -12.94
C ALA A 263 21.88 -19.79 -12.11
N ALA A 264 22.52 -19.15 -11.13
CA ALA A 264 23.47 -19.80 -10.23
C ALA A 264 22.82 -20.94 -9.42
N THR A 265 21.63 -20.69 -8.86
CA THR A 265 20.88 -21.71 -8.11
C THR A 265 20.44 -22.87 -9.01
N ALA A 266 20.04 -22.59 -10.26
CA ALA A 266 19.68 -23.64 -11.22
C ALA A 266 20.89 -24.52 -11.61
N SER A 267 22.09 -23.92 -11.72
CA SER A 267 23.32 -24.65 -12.01
C SER A 267 23.86 -25.47 -10.83
N ALA A 268 23.43 -25.16 -9.60
CA ALA A 268 23.84 -25.84 -8.37
C ALA A 268 22.89 -26.98 -7.94
N ALA A 269 21.76 -27.18 -8.64
CA ALA A 269 20.87 -28.30 -8.38
C ALA A 269 21.46 -29.60 -8.95
N PRO A 270 21.70 -30.65 -8.15
CA PRO A 270 22.23 -31.91 -8.67
C PRO A 270 21.21 -32.55 -9.59
N SER A 271 21.65 -32.96 -10.78
CA SER A 271 20.89 -33.82 -11.68
C SER A 271 20.60 -35.14 -10.98
N ALA A 272 19.35 -35.35 -10.55
CA ALA A 272 18.92 -36.65 -10.08
C ALA A 272 19.06 -37.64 -11.23
N GLU A 273 19.98 -38.59 -11.04
CA GLU A 273 20.37 -39.65 -11.98
C GLU A 273 19.16 -40.44 -12.47
N ALA A 274 19.10 -40.59 -13.79
CA ALA A 274 18.47 -41.71 -14.44
C ALA A 274 19.34 -42.96 -14.20
N ASP A 275 19.03 -43.75 -13.17
CA ASP A 275 19.27 -45.19 -13.24
C ASP A 275 18.42 -45.97 -12.23
N SER A 276 17.43 -46.70 -12.75
CA SER A 276 16.98 -47.95 -12.12
C SER A 276 16.28 -48.80 -13.18
N ALA A 277 17.06 -49.57 -13.93
CA ALA A 277 16.56 -50.74 -14.62
C ALA A 277 15.87 -51.68 -13.61
N PRO A 278 14.72 -52.32 -13.94
CA PRO A 278 14.07 -53.23 -13.00
C PRO A 278 14.87 -54.55 -12.94
N ALA A 279 15.35 -54.89 -11.75
CA ALA A 279 15.87 -56.22 -11.46
C ALA A 279 14.74 -57.26 -11.53
N THR A 280 14.96 -58.30 -12.32
CA THR A 280 14.13 -59.51 -12.42
C THR A 280 13.99 -60.19 -11.05
N ALA A 281 12.76 -60.50 -10.65
CA ALA A 281 12.45 -61.24 -9.44
C ALA A 281 12.85 -62.73 -9.55
N PRO A 282 13.32 -63.39 -8.48
CA PRO A 282 13.54 -64.82 -8.49
C PRO A 282 12.24 -65.56 -8.15
N ASP A 283 11.98 -66.57 -8.97
CA ASP A 283 11.03 -67.66 -8.78
C ASP A 283 11.21 -68.36 -7.42
N LYS A 284 10.10 -68.60 -6.71
CA LYS A 284 10.00 -69.54 -5.59
C LYS A 284 8.63 -70.21 -5.65
N GLY A 285 8.66 -71.54 -5.68
CA GLY A 285 7.49 -72.41 -5.62
C GLY A 285 6.90 -72.57 -4.23
#